data_AF-A0A914G8P7-F1
#
_entry.id   AF-A0A914G8P7-F1
#
_cell.length_a   1.000
_cell.length_b   1.000
_cell.length_c   1.000
_cell.angle_alpha   90.00
_cell.angle_beta   90.00
_cell.angle_gamma   90.00
#
_symmetry.space_group_name_H-M   'P 1'
#
loop_
_entity.id
_entity.type
_entity.pdbx_description
1 polymer ?
#
loop_
_entity_poly.entity_id
_entity_poly.type
_entity_poly.pdbx_seq_one_letter_code
_entity_poly.pdbx_strand_id
1 'polypeptide(L)'
;MFNGHILVSPDVPITRELVRRLNQPLLKLNYFRDLIADFVQACSNLQDAISKSDLKKAAKVVTWLLPSTGLNGTASLSNIFEHLFQNSSDPKSLLIMAKHFSNEFLNVSNCFRMDRFRFMKSEKELEKQAMCLSNYDMYFSAIVFPDNITNNATDELSPYTEYKIRHNHDLIDGTDYLIDRPNRFISRDSPFRDLKYLTFGFSFLQEAVEKALVSMFTNETISEGIYAQQEPYPCVQQD
;
A
#
# COMPACT_ATOMS: atom_id res chain seq x y z
N MET A 1 -6.60 6.40 7.42
CA MET A 1 -5.24 5.87 7.13
C MET A 1 -4.71 6.28 5.76
N PHE A 2 -5.40 5.99 4.64
CA PHE A 2 -4.85 6.11 3.29
C PHE A 2 -4.80 7.53 2.67
N ASN A 3 -5.46 8.51 3.28
CA ASN A 3 -5.48 9.90 2.80
C ASN A 3 -4.63 10.88 3.61
N GLY A 4 -4.08 10.43 4.74
CA GLY A 4 -3.33 11.30 5.63
C GLY A 4 -1.91 11.59 5.10
N HIS A 5 -1.43 12.79 5.36
CA HIS A 5 -0.10 13.25 5.03
C HIS A 5 0.95 12.74 6.01
N ILE A 6 2.16 12.55 5.48
CA ILE A 6 3.37 12.28 6.25
C ILE A 6 4.24 13.52 6.21
N LEU A 7 4.44 14.16 7.35
CA LEU A 7 5.27 15.37 7.43
C LEU A 7 6.73 14.99 7.69
N VAL A 8 7.68 15.70 7.09
CA VAL A 8 9.11 15.46 7.27
C VAL A 8 9.83 16.76 7.59
N SER A 9 10.69 16.74 8.61
CA SER A 9 11.51 17.89 9.02
C SER A 9 12.92 17.43 9.43
N PRO A 10 13.97 18.22 9.17
CA PRO A 10 13.98 19.47 8.40
C PRO A 10 14.02 19.22 6.88
N ASP A 11 13.74 20.26 6.09
CA ASP A 11 13.84 20.23 4.62
C ASP A 11 15.29 20.40 4.15
N VAL A 12 16.04 19.29 4.12
CA VAL A 12 17.46 19.24 3.74
C VAL A 12 17.69 18.18 2.65
N PRO A 13 18.81 18.23 1.90
CA PRO A 13 19.06 17.27 0.81
C PRO A 13 18.98 15.80 1.24
N ILE A 14 19.50 15.46 2.43
CA ILE A 14 19.43 14.09 2.98
C ILE A 14 17.99 13.62 3.19
N THR A 15 17.15 14.44 3.84
CA THR A 15 15.75 14.07 4.11
C THR A 15 14.92 14.01 2.83
N ARG A 16 15.26 14.82 1.81
CA ARG A 16 14.68 14.71 0.46
C ARG A 16 15.05 13.40 -0.23
N GLU A 17 16.30 12.97 -0.12
CA GLU A 17 16.76 11.68 -0.66
C GLU A 17 16.07 10.51 0.05
N LEU A 18 15.94 10.57 1.38
CA LEU A 18 15.18 9.59 2.16
C LEU A 18 13.74 9.49 1.66
N VAL A 19 13.03 10.62 1.54
CA VAL A 19 11.65 10.66 1.04
C VAL A 19 11.57 10.16 -0.40
N ARG A 20 12.56 10.44 -1.25
CA ARG A 20 12.61 9.91 -2.62
C ARG A 20 12.61 8.38 -2.63
N ARG A 21 13.33 7.74 -1.70
CA ARG A 21 13.35 6.28 -1.52
C ARG A 21 12.04 5.75 -0.95
N LEU A 22 11.51 6.38 0.10
CA LEU A 22 10.22 6.03 0.70
C LEU A 22 9.04 6.17 -0.27
N ASN A 23 9.12 7.13 -1.19
CA ASN A 23 8.05 7.38 -2.16
C ASN A 23 8.10 6.44 -3.37
N GLN A 24 9.19 5.68 -3.60
CA GLN A 24 9.30 4.73 -4.71
C GLN A 24 8.12 3.75 -4.85
N PRO A 25 7.69 3.03 -3.78
CA PRO A 25 6.54 2.13 -3.89
C PRO A 25 5.24 2.87 -4.26
N LEU A 26 5.01 4.07 -3.72
CA LEU A 26 3.83 4.88 -4.03
C LEU A 26 3.86 5.39 -5.48
N LEU A 27 5.03 5.76 -5.99
CA LEU A 27 5.22 6.15 -7.39
C LEU A 27 4.95 4.98 -8.34
N LYS A 28 5.42 3.77 -8.01
CA LYS A 28 5.13 2.55 -8.79
C LYS A 28 3.63 2.24 -8.83
N LEU A 29 2.93 2.40 -7.70
CA LEU A 29 1.48 2.24 -7.64
C LEU A 29 0.75 3.31 -8.48
N ASN A 30 1.21 4.57 -8.44
CA ASN A 30 0.66 5.62 -9.28
C ASN A 30 0.85 5.32 -10.78
N TYR A 31 2.05 4.89 -11.17
CA TYR A 31 2.32 4.47 -12.54
C TYR A 31 1.46 3.28 -12.98
N PHE A 32 1.29 2.28 -12.10
CA PHE A 32 0.42 1.13 -12.36
C PHE A 32 -1.05 1.55 -12.56
N ARG A 33 -1.54 2.52 -11.77
CA ARG A 33 -2.88 3.09 -11.95
C ARG A 33 -3.02 3.75 -13.33
N ASP A 34 -2.03 4.51 -13.75
CA ASP A 34 -2.05 5.20 -15.05
C ASP A 34 -2.04 4.17 -16.21
N LEU A 35 -1.26 3.08 -16.08
CA LEU A 35 -1.30 1.95 -17.04
C LEU A 35 -2.68 1.29 -17.14
N ILE A 36 -3.38 1.13 -16.01
CA ILE A 36 -4.74 0.58 -16.01
C ILE A 36 -5.70 1.54 -16.73
N ALA A 37 -5.54 2.85 -16.54
CA ALA A 37 -6.36 3.85 -17.24
C ALA A 37 -6.17 3.78 -18.76
N ASP A 38 -4.94 3.64 -19.23
CA ASP A 38 -4.63 3.46 -20.65
C ASP A 38 -5.19 2.12 -21.18
N PHE A 39 -5.04 1.04 -20.40
CA PHE A 39 -5.59 -0.26 -20.72
C PHE A 39 -7.12 -0.23 -20.90
N VAL A 40 -7.84 0.46 -20.01
CA VAL A 40 -9.29 0.64 -20.07
C VAL A 40 -9.74 1.30 -21.39
N GLN A 41 -8.96 2.27 -21.89
CA GLN A 41 -9.23 2.93 -23.17
C GLN A 41 -9.02 1.97 -24.35
N ALA A 42 -7.97 1.14 -24.29
CA ALA A 42 -7.65 0.17 -25.34
C ALA A 42 -8.60 -1.05 -25.37
N CYS A 43 -9.24 -1.40 -24.25
CA CYS A 43 -10.03 -2.63 -24.09
C CYS A 43 -11.08 -2.86 -25.19
N SER A 44 -11.87 -1.84 -25.56
CA SER A 44 -12.93 -2.01 -26.56
C SER A 44 -12.37 -2.29 -27.96
N ASN A 45 -11.35 -1.55 -28.37
CA ASN A 45 -10.73 -1.70 -29.68
C ASN A 45 -10.01 -3.05 -29.79
N LEU A 46 -9.33 -3.46 -28.72
CA LEU A 46 -8.70 -4.78 -28.63
C LEU A 46 -9.75 -5.89 -28.67
N GLN A 47 -10.90 -5.73 -28.01
CA GLN A 47 -11.96 -6.74 -28.04
C GLN A 47 -12.54 -6.89 -29.45
N ASP A 48 -12.73 -5.79 -30.17
CA ASP A 48 -13.21 -5.82 -31.55
C ASP A 48 -12.19 -6.44 -32.52
N ALA A 49 -10.88 -6.28 -32.26
CA ALA A 49 -9.84 -6.97 -33.01
C ALA A 49 -9.83 -8.47 -32.71
N ILE A 50 -9.97 -8.85 -31.45
CA ILE A 50 -10.08 -10.24 -31.00
C ILE A 50 -11.32 -10.92 -31.58
N SER A 51 -12.47 -10.23 -31.64
CA SER A 51 -13.72 -10.77 -32.16
C SER A 51 -13.67 -11.10 -33.66
N LYS A 52 -12.79 -10.40 -34.40
CA LYS A 52 -12.50 -10.63 -35.82
C LYS A 52 -11.44 -11.70 -36.07
N SER A 53 -10.66 -12.07 -35.06
CA SER A 53 -9.60 -13.06 -35.16
C SER A 53 -10.12 -14.50 -35.22
N ASP A 54 -9.25 -15.45 -35.59
CA ASP A 54 -9.57 -16.87 -35.57
C ASP A 54 -9.75 -17.45 -34.16
N LEU A 55 -9.43 -16.69 -33.10
CA LEU A 55 -9.67 -17.10 -31.70
C LEU A 55 -11.16 -17.35 -31.43
N LYS A 56 -12.04 -16.54 -32.04
CA LYS A 56 -13.49 -16.75 -31.95
C LYS A 56 -13.93 -18.09 -32.55
N LYS A 57 -13.27 -18.53 -33.64
CA LYS A 57 -13.55 -19.82 -34.28
C LYS A 57 -12.98 -20.96 -33.42
N ALA A 58 -11.75 -20.81 -32.94
CA ALA A 58 -11.11 -21.78 -32.05
C ALA A 58 -11.93 -22.00 -30.77
N ALA A 59 -12.45 -20.92 -30.16
CA ALA A 59 -13.28 -21.01 -28.97
C ALA A 59 -14.54 -21.86 -29.20
N LYS A 60 -15.21 -21.72 -30.35
CA LYS A 60 -16.37 -22.57 -30.69
C LYS A 60 -16.02 -24.05 -30.79
N VAL A 61 -14.84 -24.38 -31.33
CA VAL A 61 -14.34 -25.77 -31.40
C VAL A 61 -14.08 -26.31 -29.99
N VAL A 62 -13.48 -25.50 -29.11
CA VAL A 62 -13.25 -25.87 -27.70
C VAL A 62 -14.57 -26.06 -26.96
N THR A 63 -15.54 -25.16 -27.12
CA THR A 63 -16.90 -25.29 -26.56
C THR A 63 -17.55 -26.61 -26.96
N TRP A 64 -17.39 -27.03 -28.22
CA TRP A 64 -17.91 -28.31 -28.71
C TRP A 64 -17.18 -29.53 -28.13
N LEU A 65 -15.86 -29.44 -27.90
CA LEU A 65 -15.05 -30.53 -27.35
C LEU A 65 -15.20 -30.69 -25.83
N LEU A 66 -15.45 -29.60 -25.10
CA LEU A 66 -15.49 -29.56 -23.64
C LEU A 66 -16.39 -30.64 -23.00
N PRO A 67 -17.64 -30.88 -23.46
CA PRO A 67 -18.49 -31.95 -22.92
C PRO A 67 -17.89 -33.35 -23.01
N SER A 68 -16.97 -33.58 -23.96
CA SER A 68 -16.36 -34.90 -24.23
C SER A 68 -15.15 -35.20 -23.33
N THR A 69 -14.70 -34.23 -22.51
CA THR A 69 -13.48 -34.33 -21.70
C THR A 69 -13.68 -34.99 -20.33
N GLY A 70 -14.92 -35.26 -19.92
CA GLY A 70 -15.24 -35.84 -18.60
C GLY A 70 -14.97 -34.90 -17.42
N LEU A 71 -14.68 -33.62 -17.66
CA LEU A 71 -14.48 -32.62 -16.61
C LEU A 71 -15.82 -32.21 -15.96
N ASN A 72 -15.80 -32.01 -14.65
CA ASN A 72 -16.93 -31.39 -13.94
C ASN A 72 -16.96 -29.88 -14.24
N GLY A 73 -18.16 -29.33 -14.51
CA GLY A 73 -18.34 -27.90 -14.77
C GLY A 73 -18.19 -27.46 -16.24
N THR A 74 -18.19 -28.39 -17.19
CA THR A 74 -18.09 -28.12 -18.64
C THR A 74 -19.15 -27.16 -19.16
N ALA A 75 -20.36 -27.17 -18.60
CA ALA A 75 -21.43 -26.22 -18.95
C ALA A 75 -21.13 -24.76 -18.55
N SER A 76 -20.39 -24.54 -17.46
CA SER A 76 -19.95 -23.20 -17.07
C SER A 76 -18.82 -22.71 -17.97
N LEU A 77 -17.86 -23.59 -18.26
CA LEU A 77 -16.76 -23.30 -19.18
C LEU A 77 -17.24 -23.04 -20.61
N SER A 78 -18.21 -23.81 -21.11
CA SER A 78 -18.79 -23.61 -22.44
C SER A 78 -19.41 -22.22 -22.57
N ASN A 79 -20.19 -21.80 -21.57
CA ASN A 79 -20.80 -20.48 -21.50
C ASN A 79 -19.75 -19.36 -21.45
N ILE A 80 -18.65 -19.57 -20.71
CA ILE A 80 -17.52 -18.63 -20.70
C ILE A 80 -16.93 -18.52 -22.11
N PHE A 81 -16.49 -19.63 -22.72
CA PHE A 81 -15.87 -19.62 -24.06
C PHE A 81 -16.76 -19.07 -25.17
N GLU A 82 -18.08 -19.25 -25.06
CA GLU A 82 -19.05 -18.66 -25.99
C GLU A 82 -19.07 -17.14 -25.96
N HIS A 83 -18.81 -16.53 -24.80
CA HIS A 83 -18.87 -15.08 -24.58
C HIS A 83 -17.50 -14.39 -24.62
N LEU A 84 -16.41 -15.08 -24.25
CA LEU A 84 -15.04 -14.50 -24.13
C LEU A 84 -14.59 -13.68 -25.35
N PHE A 85 -14.84 -14.20 -26.55
CA PHE A 85 -14.38 -13.64 -27.82
C PHE A 85 -15.51 -13.03 -28.66
N GLN A 86 -16.64 -12.69 -28.02
CA GLN A 86 -17.68 -11.92 -28.68
C GLN A 86 -17.26 -10.47 -28.89
N ASN A 87 -18.11 -9.71 -29.57
CA ASN A 87 -17.82 -8.32 -29.88
C ASN A 87 -17.85 -7.45 -28.62
N SER A 88 -17.29 -6.24 -28.66
CA SER A 88 -17.34 -5.30 -27.52
C SER A 88 -18.75 -4.96 -27.02
N SER A 89 -19.78 -5.23 -27.81
CA SER A 89 -21.19 -5.07 -27.44
C SER A 89 -21.67 -6.07 -26.39
N ASP A 90 -21.02 -7.22 -26.25
CA ASP A 90 -21.37 -8.21 -25.23
C ASP A 90 -20.66 -7.88 -23.91
N PRO A 91 -21.41 -7.59 -22.82
CA PRO A 91 -20.83 -7.26 -21.52
C PRO A 91 -20.02 -8.41 -20.89
N LYS A 92 -20.23 -9.65 -21.33
CA LYS A 92 -19.50 -10.83 -20.85
C LYS A 92 -18.20 -11.11 -21.61
N SER A 93 -17.88 -10.31 -22.62
CA SER A 93 -16.61 -10.38 -23.34
C SER A 93 -15.42 -10.16 -22.41
N LEU A 94 -14.30 -10.86 -22.67
CA LEU A 94 -13.14 -10.87 -21.78
C LEU A 94 -12.62 -9.47 -21.44
N LEU A 95 -12.34 -8.64 -22.44
CA LEU A 95 -11.80 -7.30 -22.20
C LEU A 95 -12.85 -6.30 -21.72
N ILE A 96 -14.14 -6.55 -21.95
CA ILE A 96 -15.21 -5.69 -21.42
C ILE A 96 -15.42 -5.96 -19.93
N MET A 97 -15.36 -7.23 -19.51
CA MET A 97 -15.33 -7.61 -18.11
C MET A 97 -14.08 -7.07 -17.40
N ALA A 98 -12.91 -7.22 -18.03
CA ALA A 98 -11.66 -6.66 -17.52
C ALA A 98 -11.73 -5.13 -17.41
N LYS A 99 -12.35 -4.45 -18.38
CA LYS A 99 -12.60 -3.01 -18.36
C LYS A 99 -13.50 -2.61 -17.19
N HIS A 100 -14.59 -3.34 -16.94
CA HIS A 100 -15.47 -3.07 -15.81
C HIS A 100 -14.71 -3.18 -14.48
N PHE A 101 -14.00 -4.30 -14.27
CA PHE A 101 -13.19 -4.49 -13.06
C PHE A 101 -12.10 -3.41 -12.91
N SER A 102 -11.44 -3.06 -14.01
CA SER A 102 -10.41 -2.01 -14.04
C SER A 102 -10.99 -0.64 -13.71
N ASN A 103 -12.19 -0.30 -14.20
CA ASN A 103 -12.87 0.95 -13.85
C ASN A 103 -13.24 1.02 -12.37
N GLU A 104 -13.75 -0.07 -11.79
CA GLU A 104 -14.01 -0.14 -10.35
C GLU A 104 -12.71 0.03 -9.54
N PHE A 105 -11.63 -0.64 -9.97
CA PHE A 105 -10.32 -0.44 -9.37
C PHE A 105 -9.86 1.02 -9.45
N LEU A 106 -9.99 1.68 -10.61
CA LEU A 106 -9.63 3.09 -10.79
C LEU A 106 -10.46 4.00 -9.87
N ASN A 107 -11.76 3.77 -9.77
CA ASN A 107 -12.65 4.53 -8.89
C ASN A 107 -12.22 4.42 -7.42
N VAL A 108 -11.95 3.21 -6.95
CA VAL A 108 -11.43 2.96 -5.59
C VAL A 108 -10.04 3.57 -5.42
N SER A 109 -9.16 3.45 -6.41
CA SER A 109 -7.79 3.96 -6.36
C SER A 109 -7.72 5.48 -6.20
N ASN A 110 -8.72 6.21 -6.72
CA ASN A 110 -8.80 7.67 -6.56
C ASN A 110 -9.03 8.11 -5.11
N CYS A 111 -9.53 7.21 -4.26
CA CYS A 111 -9.66 7.45 -2.83
C CYS A 111 -8.34 7.30 -2.06
N PHE A 112 -7.25 6.90 -2.72
CA PHE A 112 -5.92 6.77 -2.12
C PHE A 112 -5.05 7.94 -2.54
N ARG A 113 -4.44 8.60 -1.56
CA ARG A 113 -3.46 9.64 -1.82
C ARG A 113 -2.07 9.04 -2.01
N MET A 114 -1.54 9.11 -3.23
CA MET A 114 -0.17 8.67 -3.52
C MET A 114 0.88 9.74 -3.16
N ASP A 115 0.55 11.03 -3.31
CA ASP A 115 1.41 12.15 -2.85
C ASP A 115 1.18 12.45 -1.35
N ARG A 116 1.87 11.69 -0.49
CA ARG A 116 1.68 11.76 0.97
C ARG A 116 2.68 12.65 1.69
N PHE A 117 3.91 12.75 1.20
CA PHE A 117 5.01 13.39 1.91
C PHE A 117 4.99 14.93 1.74
N ARG A 118 5.17 15.66 2.83
CA ARG A 118 5.29 17.13 2.84
C ARG A 118 6.46 17.55 3.72
N PHE A 119 7.34 18.39 3.19
CA PHE A 119 8.49 18.91 3.93
C PHE A 119 8.13 20.15 4.74
N MET A 120 8.76 20.29 5.90
CA MET A 120 8.63 21.42 6.82
C MET A 120 10.04 21.91 7.19
N LYS A 121 10.18 23.20 7.50
CA LYS A 121 11.52 23.77 7.78
C LYS A 121 12.02 23.44 9.18
N SER A 122 11.10 23.33 10.15
CA SER A 122 11.43 23.10 11.56
C SER A 122 10.41 22.19 12.23
N GLU A 123 10.80 21.57 13.35
CA GLU A 123 9.93 20.72 14.17
C GLU A 123 8.71 21.51 14.70
N LYS A 124 8.90 22.79 15.04
CA LYS A 124 7.81 23.67 15.52
C LYS A 124 6.77 23.98 14.44
N GLU A 125 7.23 24.22 13.21
CA GLU A 125 6.34 24.42 12.06
C GLU A 125 5.58 23.12 11.74
N LEU A 126 6.29 21.99 11.78
CA LEU A 126 5.72 20.67 11.58
C LEU A 126 4.62 20.38 12.60
N GLU A 127 4.82 20.71 13.87
CA GLU A 127 3.83 20.50 14.93
C GLU A 127 2.57 21.34 14.72
N LYS A 128 2.73 22.63 14.37
CA LYS A 128 1.60 23.50 14.05
C LYS A 128 0.80 22.96 12.86
N GLN A 129 1.49 22.51 11.82
CA GLN A 129 0.85 21.95 10.63
C GLN A 129 0.19 20.60 10.92
N ALA A 130 0.82 19.74 11.72
CA ALA A 130 0.26 18.47 12.16
C ALA A 130 -1.05 18.69 12.92
N MET A 131 -1.08 19.65 13.85
CA MET A 131 -2.28 20.00 14.60
C MET A 131 -3.41 20.48 13.67
N CYS A 132 -3.08 21.33 12.70
CA CYS A 132 -4.06 21.78 11.70
C CYS A 132 -4.60 20.60 10.86
N LEU A 133 -3.74 19.73 10.35
CA LEU A 133 -4.14 18.55 9.56
C LEU A 133 -4.92 17.52 10.38
N SER A 134 -4.64 17.41 11.68
CA SER A 134 -5.36 16.52 12.59
C SER A 134 -6.82 16.93 12.73
N ASN A 135 -7.13 18.23 12.77
CA ASN A 135 -8.50 18.72 12.83
C ASN A 135 -9.35 18.38 11.58
N TYR A 136 -8.71 18.00 10.48
CA TYR A 136 -9.36 17.61 9.23
C TYR A 136 -9.22 16.12 8.92
N ASP A 137 -8.74 15.29 9.87
CA ASP A 137 -8.44 13.86 9.65
C ASP A 137 -7.44 13.59 8.51
N MET A 138 -6.58 14.57 8.23
CA MET A 138 -5.59 14.53 7.15
C MET A 138 -4.17 14.32 7.69
N TYR A 139 -3.98 14.16 9.00
CA TYR A 139 -2.69 13.85 9.60
C TYR A 139 -2.53 12.33 9.79
N PHE A 140 -1.43 11.76 9.28
CA PHE A 140 -1.10 10.36 9.52
C PHE A 140 0.10 10.20 10.46
N SER A 141 1.25 10.77 10.09
CA SER A 141 2.47 10.66 10.88
C SER A 141 3.44 11.78 10.52
N ALA A 142 4.46 11.97 11.33
CA ALA A 142 5.60 12.80 10.98
C ALA A 142 6.91 12.10 11.29
N ILE A 143 7.94 12.42 10.52
CA ILE A 143 9.33 11.98 10.71
C ILE A 143 10.15 13.22 10.98
N VAL A 144 10.77 13.29 12.15
CA VAL A 144 11.57 14.43 12.58
C VAL A 144 12.99 13.96 12.83
N PHE A 145 13.94 14.62 12.17
CA PHE A 145 15.35 14.47 12.43
C PHE A 145 15.87 15.65 13.26
N PRO A 146 16.90 15.43 14.10
CA PRO A 146 17.62 16.52 14.74
C PRO A 146 18.34 17.36 13.69
N ASP A 147 18.65 18.61 14.04
CA ASP A 147 19.30 19.56 13.11
C ASP A 147 20.70 19.11 12.66
N ASN A 148 21.35 18.23 13.42
CA ASN A 148 22.67 17.66 13.12
C ASN A 148 22.58 16.26 12.48
N ILE A 149 21.80 16.12 11.41
CA ILE A 149 21.63 14.85 10.68
C ILE A 149 22.83 14.52 9.76
N THR A 150 23.53 15.55 9.29
CA THR A 150 24.69 15.47 8.38
C THR A 150 25.99 15.48 9.16
N ASN A 151 26.97 14.69 8.71
CA ASN A 151 28.36 14.92 9.11
C ASN A 151 28.84 16.26 8.54
N ASN A 152 29.17 17.21 9.41
CA ASN A 152 29.63 18.56 9.03
C ASN A 152 30.84 18.59 8.07
N ALA A 153 31.54 17.47 7.89
CA ALA A 153 32.71 17.34 7.04
C ALA A 153 32.44 16.69 5.66
N THR A 154 31.40 15.86 5.53
CA THR A 154 31.13 15.09 4.31
C THR A 154 29.74 15.30 3.73
N ASP A 155 28.85 16.05 4.41
CA ASP A 155 27.43 16.21 4.05
C ASP A 155 26.67 14.87 3.90
N GLU A 156 27.27 13.78 4.38
CA GLU A 156 26.69 12.43 4.41
C GLU A 156 25.94 12.19 5.72
N LEU A 157 25.06 11.19 5.71
CA LEU A 157 24.31 10.78 6.89
C LEU A 157 25.28 10.34 8.01
N SER A 158 25.10 10.89 9.22
CA SER A 158 25.90 10.48 10.38
C SER A 158 25.73 8.97 10.66
N PRO A 159 26.82 8.23 10.97
CA PRO A 159 26.74 6.81 11.38
C PRO A 159 25.81 6.59 12.57
N TYR A 160 25.70 7.58 13.46
CA TYR A 160 24.70 7.62 14.51
C TYR A 160 23.63 8.63 14.14
N THR A 161 22.50 8.14 13.65
CA THR A 161 21.34 8.96 13.28
C THR A 161 20.19 8.66 14.24
N GLU A 162 19.80 9.68 15.01
CA GLU A 162 18.55 9.65 15.77
C GLU A 162 17.41 10.23 14.93
N TYR A 163 16.22 9.66 15.03
CA TYR A 163 15.02 10.21 14.42
C TYR A 163 13.81 9.93 15.31
N LYS A 164 12.76 10.73 15.12
CA LYS A 164 11.50 10.61 15.87
C LYS A 164 10.37 10.37 14.89
N ILE A 165 9.54 9.37 15.16
CA ILE A 165 8.25 9.21 14.48
C ILE A 165 7.18 9.78 15.41
N ARG A 166 6.56 10.90 15.02
CA ARG A 166 5.40 11.47 15.72
C ARG A 166 4.14 10.98 15.03
N HIS A 167 3.56 9.88 15.49
CA HIS A 167 2.36 9.32 14.88
C HIS A 167 1.08 10.07 15.30
N ASN A 168 -0.02 9.89 14.57
CA ASN A 168 -1.33 10.35 15.04
C ASN A 168 -1.68 9.63 16.36
N HIS A 169 -2.02 10.42 17.38
CA HIS A 169 -2.30 9.95 18.74
C HIS A 169 -3.42 8.90 18.80
N ASP A 170 -4.48 9.07 18.01
CA ASP A 170 -5.63 8.14 18.04
C ASP A 170 -5.27 6.76 17.46
N LEU A 171 -4.24 6.73 16.62
CA LEU A 171 -3.77 5.57 15.87
C LEU A 171 -2.61 4.83 16.54
N ILE A 172 -2.15 5.29 17.71
CA ILE A 172 -1.04 4.68 18.45
C ILE A 172 -1.44 4.44 19.91
N ASP A 173 -0.68 3.59 20.60
CA ASP A 173 -0.82 3.43 22.04
C ASP A 173 -0.20 4.64 22.75
N GLY A 174 -0.76 5.01 23.90
CA GLY A 174 -0.19 6.04 24.77
C GLY A 174 1.15 5.60 25.35
N THR A 175 2.03 6.56 25.62
CA THR A 175 3.37 6.32 26.16
C THR A 175 3.46 6.49 27.69
N ASP A 176 2.33 6.67 28.36
CA ASP A 176 2.28 6.92 29.82
C ASP A 176 2.71 5.69 30.65
N TYR A 177 2.46 4.50 30.11
CA TYR A 177 2.77 3.22 30.76
C TYR A 177 3.43 2.27 29.77
N LEU A 178 4.51 1.62 30.21
CA LEU A 178 5.24 0.63 29.40
C LEU A 178 4.65 -0.78 29.52
N ILE A 179 4.03 -1.09 30.65
CA ILE A 179 3.50 -2.41 30.98
C ILE A 179 2.02 -2.27 31.30
N ASP A 180 1.26 -3.31 30.95
CA ASP A 180 -0.16 -3.39 31.27
C ASP A 180 -0.41 -3.41 32.78
N ARG A 181 -1.67 -3.23 33.17
CA ARG A 181 -2.08 -3.35 34.57
C ARG A 181 -1.77 -4.76 35.09
N PRO A 182 -1.25 -4.91 36.31
CA PRO A 182 -0.90 -6.22 36.88
C PRO A 182 -2.04 -7.25 36.93
N ASN A 183 -3.30 -6.79 36.83
CA ASN A 183 -4.49 -7.63 36.85
C ASN A 183 -5.02 -8.02 35.46
N ARG A 184 -4.28 -7.72 34.38
CA ARG A 184 -4.63 -8.13 33.02
C ARG A 184 -4.05 -9.52 32.72
N PHE A 185 -4.87 -10.55 32.92
CA PHE A 185 -4.50 -11.96 32.71
C PHE A 185 -4.94 -12.52 31.34
N ILE A 186 -5.29 -11.66 30.40
CA ILE A 186 -5.77 -12.02 29.06
C ILE A 186 -4.79 -11.57 27.98
N SER A 187 -4.82 -12.26 26.84
CA SER A 187 -4.04 -11.90 25.65
C SER A 187 -4.31 -10.47 25.17
N ARG A 188 -3.27 -9.85 24.61
CA ARG A 188 -3.37 -8.63 23.79
C ARG A 188 -3.54 -9.05 22.33
N ASP A 189 -4.77 -9.33 21.93
CA ASP A 189 -5.11 -9.87 20.60
C ASP A 189 -6.09 -9.00 19.80
N SER A 190 -6.65 -7.96 20.40
CA SER A 190 -7.59 -7.07 19.72
C SER A 190 -6.87 -6.15 18.73
N PRO A 191 -7.09 -6.25 17.41
CA PRO A 191 -6.31 -5.49 16.43
C PRO A 191 -6.38 -3.97 16.62
N PHE A 192 -7.57 -3.43 16.89
CA PHE A 192 -7.81 -1.99 16.96
C PHE A 192 -7.46 -1.35 18.30
N ARG A 193 -7.30 -2.15 19.36
CA ARG A 193 -7.02 -1.67 20.72
C ARG A 193 -5.64 -2.05 21.20
N ASP A 194 -5.24 -3.29 20.95
CA ASP A 194 -4.04 -3.90 21.51
C ASP A 194 -2.87 -3.95 20.53
N LEU A 195 -3.15 -3.96 19.23
CA LEU A 195 -2.15 -4.09 18.16
C LEU A 195 -2.04 -2.83 17.29
N LYS A 196 -2.29 -1.65 17.87
CA LYS A 196 -2.33 -0.38 17.13
C LYS A 196 -1.07 -0.11 16.30
N TYR A 197 0.11 -0.44 16.86
CA TYR A 197 1.40 -0.32 16.18
C TYR A 197 1.48 -1.07 14.84
N LEU A 198 0.80 -2.20 14.72
CA LEU A 198 0.70 -2.98 13.49
C LEU A 198 -0.51 -2.52 12.67
N THR A 199 -1.69 -2.48 13.29
CA THR A 199 -2.96 -2.18 12.63
C THR A 199 -2.98 -0.82 11.93
N PHE A 200 -2.38 0.21 12.54
CA PHE A 200 -2.40 1.57 12.01
C PHE A 200 -1.08 2.03 11.39
N GLY A 201 -0.14 1.11 11.16
CA GLY A 201 0.97 1.39 10.24
C GLY A 201 2.23 1.99 10.85
N PHE A 202 2.31 2.18 12.17
CA PHE A 202 3.53 2.73 12.80
C PHE A 202 4.74 1.84 12.52
N SER A 203 4.64 0.54 12.78
CA SER A 203 5.76 -0.39 12.63
C SER A 203 6.19 -0.53 11.17
N PHE A 204 5.23 -0.46 10.24
CA PHE A 204 5.51 -0.47 8.80
C PHE A 204 6.22 0.81 8.35
N LEU A 205 5.82 1.98 8.88
CA LEU A 205 6.53 3.23 8.62
C LEU A 205 7.95 3.19 9.20
N GLN A 206 8.11 2.66 10.39
CA GLN A 206 9.41 2.48 11.03
C GLN A 206 10.32 1.60 10.17
N GLU A 207 9.87 0.40 9.78
CA GLU A 207 10.63 -0.49 8.90
C GLU A 207 11.00 0.18 7.57
N ALA A 208 10.05 0.91 6.96
CA ALA A 208 10.32 1.61 5.71
C ALA A 208 11.40 2.69 5.86
N VAL A 209 11.35 3.48 6.95
CA VAL A 209 12.35 4.51 7.27
C VAL A 209 13.72 3.88 7.53
N GLU A 210 13.78 2.85 8.37
CA GLU A 210 15.03 2.16 8.72
C GLU A 210 15.68 1.51 7.49
N LYS A 211 14.90 0.82 6.65
CA LYS A 211 15.40 0.26 5.39
C LYS A 211 15.95 1.33 4.46
N ALA A 212 15.26 2.48 4.37
CA ALA A 212 15.72 3.58 3.54
C ALA A 212 17.02 4.20 4.09
N LEU A 213 17.14 4.38 5.40
CA LEU A 213 18.37 4.87 6.05
C LEU A 213 19.55 3.91 5.87
N VAL A 214 19.36 2.61 6.13
CA VAL A 214 20.42 1.61 5.93
C VAL A 214 20.84 1.57 4.48
N SER A 215 19.89 1.60 3.54
CA SER A 215 20.18 1.63 2.10
C SER A 215 20.92 2.90 1.66
N MET A 216 20.70 4.04 2.33
CA MET A 216 21.46 5.27 2.10
C MET A 216 22.88 5.17 2.66
N PHE A 217 23.06 4.49 3.78
CA PHE A 217 24.37 4.31 4.43
C PHE A 217 25.25 3.29 3.71
N THR A 218 24.69 2.15 3.29
CA THR A 218 25.43 1.06 2.64
C THR A 218 25.52 1.21 1.12
N ASN A 219 24.71 2.10 0.52
CA ASN A 219 24.48 2.18 -0.93
C ASN A 219 23.98 0.87 -1.56
N GLU A 220 23.42 -0.04 -0.75
CA GLU A 220 22.85 -1.30 -1.21
C GLU A 220 21.33 -1.31 -1.05
N THR A 221 20.64 -2.04 -1.92
CA THR A 221 19.19 -2.24 -1.80
C THR A 221 18.90 -3.47 -0.94
N ILE A 222 18.22 -3.26 0.18
CA ILE A 222 17.76 -4.35 1.05
C ILE A 222 16.54 -5.00 0.40
N SER A 223 16.62 -6.31 0.17
CA SER A 223 15.53 -7.08 -0.45
C SER A 223 14.66 -7.80 0.58
N GLU A 224 15.18 -7.94 1.79
CA GLU A 224 14.62 -8.71 2.89
C GLU A 224 13.45 -7.97 3.55
N GLY A 225 12.41 -8.74 3.91
CA GLY A 225 11.26 -8.27 4.69
C GLY A 225 11.36 -8.69 6.15
N ILE A 226 10.80 -7.89 7.06
CA ILE A 226 10.62 -8.31 8.45
C ILE A 226 9.23 -8.92 8.59
N TYR A 227 9.13 -10.04 9.31
CA TYR A 227 7.88 -10.65 9.69
C TYR A 227 7.75 -10.64 11.21
N ALA A 228 6.62 -10.15 11.72
CA ALA A 228 6.30 -10.13 13.14
C ALA A 228 5.21 -11.16 13.44
N GLN A 229 5.45 -12.00 14.43
CA GLN A 229 4.51 -13.01 14.91
C GLN A 229 4.32 -12.85 16.42
N GLN A 230 3.07 -12.77 16.87
CA GLN A 230 2.77 -12.81 18.30
C GLN A 230 3.04 -14.21 18.85
N GLU A 231 3.61 -14.27 20.05
CA GLU A 231 3.70 -15.53 20.77
C GLU A 231 2.28 -16.05 21.10
N PRO A 232 2.05 -17.37 20.97
CA PRO A 232 0.76 -17.95 21.28
C PRO A 232 0.47 -17.82 22.78
N TYR A 233 -0.75 -17.40 23.11
CA TYR A 233 -1.20 -17.29 24.50
C TYR A 233 -2.00 -18.54 24.92
N PRO A 234 -1.83 -19.06 26.14
CA PRO A 234 -2.61 -20.19 26.64
C PRO A 234 -4.12 -19.92 26.63
N CYS A 235 -4.91 -20.95 26.34
CA CYS A 235 -6.37 -20.85 26.40
C CYS A 235 -6.82 -20.64 27.86
N VAL A 236 -7.50 -19.53 28.11
CA VAL A 236 -8.18 -19.25 29.39
C VAL A 236 -9.68 -19.35 29.18
N GLN A 237 -10.38 -20.07 30.06
CA GLN A 237 -11.84 -20.09 30.07
C GLN A 237 -12.34 -18.73 30.59
N GLN A 238 -13.27 -18.12 29.87
CA GLN A 238 -14.00 -16.95 30.33
C GLN A 238 -15.33 -17.44 30.90
N ASP A 239 -15.58 -17.13 32.18
CA ASP A 239 -16.89 -17.30 32.84
C ASP A 239 -17.88 -16.23 32.39
#